data_AF-A0A9X3WLE2-F1
#
_entry.id   AF-A0A9X3WLE2-F1
#
_cell.length_a   1.000
_cell.length_b   1.000
_cell.length_c   1.000
_cell.angle_alpha   90.00
_cell.angle_beta   90.00
_cell.angle_gamma   90.00
#
_symmetry.space_group_name_H-M   'P 1'
#
loop_
_entity.id
_entity.type
_entity.pdbx_description
1 polymer ?
#
loop_
_entity_poly.entity_id
_entity_poly.type
_entity_poly.pdbx_seq_one_letter_code
_entity_poly.pdbx_strand_id
1 'polypeptide(L)'
;MIYHNRPLIEIQELAKAITMQVTFCIVLFINETDQHLQVVCGRSTEPTANMNLLIKEVLPKINGRGGGKNSFAQGGGEKITSAEEVMQDLIDTILKQNE
;
A
#
# COMPACT_ATOMS: atom_id res chain seq x y z
N MET A 1 -3.67 -0.36 -7.56
CA MET A 1 -4.50 0.65 -8.24
C MET A 1 -4.11 2.04 -7.77
N ILE A 2 -4.10 3.02 -8.67
CA ILE A 2 -3.76 4.41 -8.38
C ILE A 2 -5.05 5.24 -8.42
N TYR A 3 -5.24 6.08 -7.41
CA TYR A 3 -6.34 7.04 -7.27
C TYR A 3 -5.75 8.44 -7.19
N HIS A 4 -6.56 9.45 -7.52
CA HIS A 4 -6.15 10.84 -7.45
C HIS A 4 -7.10 11.63 -6.55
N ASN A 5 -6.54 12.38 -5.60
CA ASN A 5 -7.24 13.32 -4.74
C ASN A 5 -8.49 12.75 -4.06
N ARG A 6 -8.43 11.48 -3.62
CA ARG A 6 -9.51 10.86 -2.86
C ARG A 6 -9.34 11.09 -1.36
N PRO A 7 -10.44 11.19 -0.60
CA PRO A 7 -10.37 11.08 0.86
C PRO A 7 -9.72 9.75 1.25
N LEU A 8 -8.66 9.79 2.06
CA LEU A 8 -7.91 8.58 2.42
C LEU A 8 -8.80 7.52 3.08
N ILE A 9 -9.82 7.95 3.82
CA ILE A 9 -10.81 7.05 4.43
C ILE A 9 -11.54 6.17 3.41
N GLU A 10 -11.86 6.70 2.22
CA GLU A 10 -12.52 5.91 1.18
C GLU A 10 -11.59 4.80 0.67
N ILE A 11 -10.31 5.12 0.51
CA ILE A 11 -9.29 4.16 0.04
C ILE A 11 -9.05 3.07 1.08
N GLN A 12 -9.02 3.44 2.36
CA GLN A 12 -8.88 2.50 3.47
C GLN A 12 -10.07 1.54 3.54
N GLU A 13 -11.30 2.05 3.51
CA GLU A 13 -12.50 1.24 3.59
C GLU A 13 -12.67 0.33 2.37
N LEU A 14 -12.31 0.80 1.17
CA LEU A 14 -12.30 -0.03 -0.03
C LEU A 14 -11.31 -1.19 0.09
N ALA A 15 -10.09 -0.92 0.57
CA ALA A 15 -9.08 -1.98 0.75
C ALA A 15 -9.56 -3.04 1.75
N LYS A 16 -10.15 -2.61 2.88
CA LYS A 16 -10.74 -3.53 3.86
C LYS A 16 -11.86 -4.35 3.24
N ALA A 17 -12.81 -3.71 2.56
CA ALA A 17 -13.95 -4.37 1.93
C ALA A 17 -13.51 -5.47 0.96
N ILE A 18 -12.51 -5.22 0.11
CA ILE A 18 -11.97 -6.22 -0.81
C ILE A 18 -11.36 -7.39 -0.03
N THR A 19 -10.48 -7.12 0.93
CA THR A 19 -9.79 -8.18 1.68
C THR A 19 -10.71 -9.05 2.54
N MET A 20 -11.93 -8.57 2.85
CA MET A 20 -12.94 -9.31 3.60
C MET A 20 -13.83 -10.21 2.71
N GLN A 21 -13.85 -9.99 1.39
CA GLN A 21 -14.73 -10.73 0.47
C GLN A 21 -14.10 -11.97 -0.17
N VAL A 22 -12.77 -12.10 -0.09
CA VAL A 22 -12.01 -13.16 -0.75
C VAL A 22 -10.95 -13.73 0.19
N THR A 23 -10.57 -14.98 -0.02
CA THR A 23 -9.57 -15.65 0.84
C THR A 23 -8.13 -15.41 0.38
N PHE A 24 -7.92 -15.18 -0.93
CA PHE A 24 -6.61 -14.94 -1.53
C PHE A 24 -6.56 -13.64 -2.35
N CYS A 25 -6.04 -12.57 -1.75
CA CYS A 25 -5.86 -11.27 -2.38
C CYS A 25 -4.86 -10.41 -1.59
N ILE A 26 -4.03 -9.67 -2.32
CA ILE A 26 -3.25 -8.55 -1.79
C ILE A 26 -3.75 -7.28 -2.50
N VAL A 27 -4.09 -6.27 -1.70
CA VAL A 27 -4.54 -4.96 -2.15
C VAL A 27 -3.40 -3.96 -1.99
N LEU A 28 -3.04 -3.31 -3.08
CA LEU A 28 -2.08 -2.21 -3.11
C LEU A 28 -2.74 -1.00 -3.74
N PHE A 29 -2.97 0.03 -2.94
CA PHE A 29 -3.53 1.29 -3.38
C PHE A 29 -2.57 2.43 -3.13
N ILE A 30 -2.51 3.34 -4.11
CA ILE A 30 -1.84 4.63 -3.99
C ILE A 30 -2.89 5.70 -4.24
N ASN A 31 -2.98 6.68 -3.35
CA ASN A 31 -3.73 7.90 -3.56
C ASN A 31 -2.72 9.04 -3.76
N GLU A 32 -2.67 9.52 -4.99
CA GLU A 32 -1.82 10.62 -5.40
C GLU A 32 -2.56 11.94 -5.16
N THR A 33 -1.90 12.83 -4.42
CA THR A 33 -2.35 14.20 -4.21
C THR A 33 -1.35 15.16 -4.85
N ASP A 34 -1.62 16.46 -4.79
CA ASP A 34 -0.73 17.47 -5.36
C ASP A 34 0.71 17.39 -4.80
N GLN A 35 0.86 17.02 -3.51
CA GLN A 35 2.15 17.08 -2.81
C GLN A 35 2.62 15.72 -2.26
N HIS A 36 1.72 14.74 -2.14
CA HIS A 36 2.01 13.48 -1.46
C HIS A 36 1.52 12.27 -2.23
N LEU A 37 2.24 11.16 -2.05
CA LEU A 37 1.78 9.82 -2.38
C LEU A 37 1.38 9.12 -1.08
N GLN A 38 0.11 8.75 -0.97
CA GLN A 38 -0.43 8.02 0.18
C GLN A 38 -0.64 6.56 -0.22
N VAL A 39 -0.18 5.62 0.61
CA VAL A 39 -0.21 4.18 0.32
C VAL A 39 -1.09 3.46 1.32
N VAL A 40 -1.96 2.60 0.82
CA VAL A 40 -2.77 1.66 1.62
C VAL A 40 -2.52 0.25 1.10
N CYS A 41 -2.09 -0.63 2.00
CA CYS A 41 -1.81 -2.03 1.72
C CYS A 41 -2.67 -2.93 2.61
N GLY A 42 -3.28 -3.95 2.03
CA GLY A 42 -4.06 -4.94 2.76
C GLY A 42 -3.87 -6.32 2.15
N ARG A 43 -4.10 -7.37 2.95
CA ARG A 43 -4.20 -8.74 2.45
C ARG A 43 -5.36 -9.46 3.08
N SER A 44 -5.90 -10.43 2.35
CA SER A 44 -6.85 -11.40 2.87
C SER A 44 -6.16 -12.44 3.77
N THR A 45 -6.90 -13.49 4.13
CA THR A 45 -6.49 -14.47 5.13
C THR A 45 -5.35 -15.39 4.69
N GLU A 46 -5.32 -15.85 3.44
CA GLU A 46 -4.35 -16.85 2.96
C GLU A 46 -2.95 -16.31 2.67
N PRO A 47 -2.76 -15.14 2.03
CA PRO A 47 -1.42 -14.62 1.77
C PRO A 47 -0.65 -14.38 3.08
N THR A 48 0.64 -14.69 3.11
CA THR A 48 1.50 -14.55 4.31
C THR A 48 2.31 -13.25 4.34
N ALA A 49 2.33 -12.51 3.24
CA ALA A 49 3.04 -11.24 3.09
C ALA A 49 2.73 -10.26 4.24
N ASN A 50 3.75 -9.52 4.70
CA ASN A 50 3.60 -8.62 5.83
C ASN A 50 3.48 -7.17 5.34
N MET A 51 2.26 -6.64 5.36
CA MET A 51 1.97 -5.29 4.85
C MET A 51 2.72 -4.20 5.63
N ASN A 52 2.96 -4.39 6.94
CA ASN A 52 3.71 -3.43 7.74
C ASN A 52 5.21 -3.42 7.40
N LEU A 53 5.80 -4.57 7.07
CA LEU A 53 7.19 -4.62 6.61
C LEU A 53 7.32 -4.03 5.20
N LEU A 54 6.37 -4.36 4.31
CA LEU A 54 6.30 -3.80 2.96
C LEU A 54 6.37 -2.27 2.94
N ILE A 55 5.48 -1.60 3.68
CA ILE A 55 5.46 -0.13 3.67
C ILE A 55 6.67 0.48 4.37
N LYS A 56 7.28 -0.22 5.34
CA LYS A 56 8.49 0.27 6.04
C LYS A 56 9.72 0.20 5.14
N GLU A 57 9.73 -0.70 4.16
CA GLU A 57 10.78 -0.79 3.15
C GLU A 57 10.59 0.22 2.03
N VAL A 58 9.36 0.41 1.54
CA VAL A 58 9.10 1.24 0.36
C VAL A 58 8.99 2.73 0.68
N LEU A 59 8.26 3.12 1.74
CA LEU A 59 7.97 4.53 2.00
C LEU A 59 9.21 5.43 2.23
N PRO A 60 10.33 4.96 2.82
CA PRO A 60 11.53 5.79 2.93
C PRO A 60 12.08 6.31 1.59
N LYS A 61 11.81 5.62 0.47
CA LYS A 61 12.22 6.06 -0.88
C LYS A 61 11.54 7.35 -1.33
N ILE A 62 10.39 7.67 -0.74
CA ILE A 62 9.62 8.89 -1.01
C ILE A 62 9.59 9.83 0.21
N ASN A 63 10.64 9.81 1.04
CA ASN A 63 10.70 10.55 2.30
C ASN A 63 9.49 10.27 3.23
N GLY A 64 8.88 9.10 3.06
CA GLY A 64 7.63 8.72 3.66
C GLY A 64 7.79 7.89 4.92
N ARG A 65 6.68 7.81 5.66
CA ARG A 65 6.55 6.98 6.86
C ARG A 65 5.18 6.33 6.90
N GLY A 66 5.11 5.20 7.60
CA GLY A 66 3.88 4.47 7.77
C GLY A 66 3.97 3.42 8.85
N GLY A 67 2.85 2.75 9.08
CA GLY A 67 2.74 1.65 10.03
C GLY A 67 1.42 0.90 9.88
N GLY A 68 1.30 -0.19 10.62
CA GLY A 68 0.10 -1.00 10.67
C GLY A 68 0.37 -2.36 11.26
N LYS A 69 -0.54 -3.29 10.96
CA LYS A 69 -0.45 -4.70 11.33
C LYS A 69 0.05 -5.50 10.13
N ASN A 70 0.35 -6.79 10.36
CA ASN A 70 0.77 -7.69 9.29
C ASN A 70 -0.26 -7.74 8.13
N SER A 71 -1.55 -7.78 8.43
CA SER A 71 -2.61 -7.89 7.41
C SER A 71 -3.01 -6.58 6.75
N PHE A 72 -2.70 -5.43 7.35
CA PHE A 72 -3.13 -4.13 6.86
C PHE A 72 -2.20 -3.04 7.36
N ALA A 73 -1.70 -2.21 6.46
CA ALA A 73 -0.78 -1.13 6.78
C ALA A 73 -0.92 0.03 5.81
N GLN A 74 -0.47 1.20 6.24
CA GLN A 74 -0.58 2.41 5.44
C GLN A 74 0.50 3.43 5.78
N GLY A 75 0.65 4.41 4.90
CA GLY A 75 1.48 5.57 5.17
C GLY A 75 1.47 6.51 3.98
N GLY A 76 2.48 7.34 3.89
CA GLY A 76 2.68 8.20 2.74
C GLY A 76 3.99 8.94 2.83
N GLY A 77 4.32 9.60 1.73
CA GLY A 77 5.51 10.42 1.59
C GLY A 77 5.31 11.51 0.55
N GLU A 78 6.40 12.20 0.25
CA GLU A 78 6.46 13.30 -0.71
C GLU A 78 6.32 12.77 -2.14
N LYS A 79 5.67 13.54 -3.01
CA LYS A 79 5.58 13.23 -4.43
C LYS A 79 6.86 13.64 -5.17
N ILE A 80 7.97 12.96 -4.85
CA ILE A 80 9.28 13.16 -5.49
C ILE A 80 9.52 12.19 -6.67
N THR A 81 8.59 11.27 -6.89
CA THR A 81 8.55 10.29 -7.99
C THR A 81 7.09 10.06 -8.41
N SER A 82 6.86 9.29 -9.48
CA SER A 82 5.54 8.88 -9.96
C SER A 82 4.87 7.85 -9.05
N ALA A 83 3.54 7.80 -9.07
CA ALA A 83 2.78 6.77 -8.35
C ALA A 83 3.06 5.37 -8.92
N GLU A 84 3.33 5.28 -10.21
CA GLU A 84 3.69 4.05 -10.92
C GLU A 84 5.02 3.47 -10.42
N GLU A 85 6.05 4.30 -10.20
CA GLU A 85 7.33 3.86 -9.65
C GLU A 85 7.15 3.30 -8.23
N VAL A 86 6.37 3.98 -7.37
CA VAL A 86 6.06 3.46 -6.04
C VAL A 86 5.23 2.17 -6.10
N MET A 87 4.31 2.05 -7.06
CA MET A 87 3.55 0.81 -7.28
C MET A 87 4.48 -0.35 -7.66
N GLN A 88 5.45 -0.11 -8.54
CA GLN A 88 6.42 -1.12 -8.93
C GLN A 88 7.27 -1.55 -7.74
N ASP A 89 7.76 -0.59 -6.94
CA ASP A 89 8.49 -0.87 -5.71
C ASP A 89 7.70 -1.76 -4.74
N LEU A 90 6.39 -1.49 -4.57
CA LEU A 90 5.52 -2.31 -3.72
C LEU A 90 5.38 -3.75 -4.26
N ILE A 91 5.22 -3.91 -5.57
CA ILE A 91 5.09 -5.22 -6.22
C ILE A 91 6.38 -6.02 -6.05
N ASP A 92 7.52 -5.41 -6.36
CA ASP A 92 8.83 -6.07 -6.28
C ASP A 92 9.16 -6.50 -4.85
N THR A 93 8.89 -5.65 -3.85
CA THR A 93 9.10 -5.99 -2.44
C THR A 93 8.15 -7.10 -1.98
N ILE A 94 6.90 -7.16 -2.46
CA ILE A 94 6.00 -8.27 -2.15
C ILE A 94 6.49 -9.58 -2.77
N LEU A 95 6.94 -9.57 -4.02
CA LEU A 95 7.43 -10.78 -4.68
C LEU A 95 8.62 -11.37 -3.92
N LYS A 96 9.57 -10.53 -3.48
CA LYS A 96 10.71 -10.95 -2.64
C LYS A 96 10.31 -11.54 -1.29
N GLN A 97 9.17 -11.14 -0.71
CA GLN A 97 8.70 -11.71 0.56
C GLN A 97 8.13 -13.12 0.41
N ASN A 98 7.79 -13.53 -0.81
CA ASN A 98 7.19 -14.84 -1.11
C ASN A 98 8.19 -15.83 -1.73
N GLU A 99 9.45 -15.42 -1.92
CA GLU A 99 10.59 -16.28 -2.27
C GLU A 99 11.17 -16.94 -1.01
#